data_AF-A0A834LMC6-F1
#
_entry.id   AF-A0A834LMC6-F1
#
_cell.length_a   1.000
_cell.length_b   1.000
_cell.length_c   1.000
_cell.angle_alpha   90.00
_cell.angle_beta   90.00
_cell.angle_gamma   90.00
#
_symmetry.space_group_name_H-M   'P 1'
#
loop_
_entity.id
_entity.type
_entity.pdbx_description
1 polymer ?
#
loop_
_entity_poly.entity_id
_entity_poly.type
_entity_poly.pdbx_seq_one_letter_code
_entity_poly.pdbx_strand_id
1 'polypeptide(L)'
;MQLWSSTGEAAKKELLDCFKLLEGELGQKPYFGGETLGFVDVALIPFYPWFSAFEHCGNFLMVEECPRLVAWAHNFLSNLQIQMAGEKITLLDTWISPFGNRVRIALAQKGIEYEYKEENLGDKSPLLLQMNPVKKQIPVLIHNGKPVCESLVIVQYIDEVWNQESPLLPSDPHQRAQARFWADFVDKKVYSLGMQLCTSTGEAAKKELLESFKLLEGELGQKPYFGGETLGFVDVALIPFYAWFSAFEHCGNFLMAEESPRLVAWAHKCLEKESVSKNLPDLNKAFDFLVVYLKSKATKG
;
A
#
# COMPACT_ATOMS: atom_id res chain seq x y z
N MET A 1 21.07 -47.25 31.79
CA MET A 1 21.27 -46.41 30.59
C MET A 1 21.95 -47.26 29.52
N GLN A 2 21.19 -48.15 28.88
CA GLN A 2 21.61 -49.00 27.77
C GLN A 2 20.30 -49.49 27.14
N LEU A 3 19.82 -48.80 26.11
CA LEU A 3 18.62 -49.21 25.35
C LEU A 3 18.94 -49.55 23.88
N TRP A 4 20.22 -49.57 23.52
CA TRP A 4 20.65 -49.81 22.15
C TRP A 4 21.79 -50.83 22.16
N SER A 5 21.44 -52.12 22.27
CA SER A 5 22.34 -53.25 22.01
C SER A 5 21.88 -53.95 20.73
N SER A 6 22.78 -54.07 19.74
CA SER A 6 22.64 -54.73 18.44
C SER A 6 21.48 -54.34 17.50
N THR A 7 20.45 -53.64 17.98
CA THR A 7 19.29 -53.14 17.20
C THR A 7 19.50 -51.74 16.63
N GLY A 8 20.48 -51.00 17.15
CA GLY A 8 20.65 -49.58 16.86
C GLY A 8 21.16 -49.25 15.45
N GLU A 9 22.04 -50.08 14.91
CA GLU A 9 22.63 -49.83 13.60
C GLU A 9 21.68 -50.20 12.45
N ALA A 10 20.85 -51.23 12.66
CA ALA A 10 19.74 -51.55 11.76
C ALA A 10 18.67 -50.45 11.79
N ALA A 11 18.27 -49.98 12.98
CA ALA A 11 17.31 -48.89 13.13
C ALA A 11 17.82 -47.57 12.54
N LYS A 12 19.11 -47.26 12.70
CA LYS A 12 19.77 -46.12 12.05
C LYS A 12 19.65 -46.23 10.53
N LYS A 13 19.99 -47.38 9.96
CA LYS A 13 19.94 -47.60 8.52
C LYS A 13 18.53 -47.42 7.98
N GLU A 14 17.54 -48.02 8.63
CA GLU A 14 16.14 -47.93 8.23
C GLU A 14 15.63 -46.48 8.29
N LEU A 15 15.97 -45.72 9.34
CA LEU A 15 15.62 -44.31 9.46
C LEU A 15 16.26 -43.47 8.33
N LEU A 16 17.54 -43.70 8.04
CA LEU A 16 18.25 -42.98 6.99
C LEU A 16 17.70 -43.32 5.59
N ASP A 17 17.35 -44.58 5.35
CA ASP A 17 16.72 -45.02 4.10
C ASP A 17 15.35 -44.34 3.89
N CYS A 18 14.56 -44.16 4.96
CA CYS A 18 13.31 -43.39 4.92
C CYS A 18 13.56 -41.92 4.56
N PHE A 19 14.56 -41.27 5.15
CA PHE A 19 14.89 -39.87 4.79
C PHE A 19 15.39 -39.76 3.35
N LYS A 20 16.19 -40.70 2.87
CA LYS A 20 16.66 -40.73 1.48
C LYS A 20 15.53 -40.94 0.48
N LEU A 21 14.50 -41.71 0.84
CA LEU A 21 13.29 -41.83 0.04
C LEU A 21 12.55 -40.49 -0.04
N LEU A 22 12.35 -39.80 1.10
CA LEU A 22 11.73 -38.47 1.13
C LEU A 22 12.54 -37.43 0.36
N GLU A 23 13.87 -37.44 0.48
CA GLU A 23 14.80 -36.62 -0.29
C GLU A 23 14.64 -36.85 -1.80
N GLY A 24 14.45 -38.10 -2.22
CA GLY A 24 14.16 -38.48 -3.61
C GLY A 24 12.82 -37.94 -4.10
N GLU A 25 11.76 -38.16 -3.33
CA GLU A 25 10.40 -37.70 -3.63
C GLU A 25 10.27 -36.17 -3.67
N LEU A 26 11.00 -35.46 -2.81
CA LEU A 26 11.09 -34.01 -2.83
C LEU A 26 11.72 -33.52 -4.14
N GLY A 27 12.75 -34.21 -4.64
CA GLY A 27 13.35 -33.89 -5.93
C GLY A 27 13.93 -32.47 -5.94
N GLN A 28 13.61 -31.67 -6.95
CA GLN A 28 13.98 -30.24 -7.01
C GLN A 28 12.82 -29.32 -6.61
N LYS A 29 11.71 -29.87 -6.12
CA LYS A 29 10.52 -29.10 -5.79
C LYS A 29 10.78 -28.30 -4.50
N PRO A 30 10.24 -27.08 -4.38
CA PRO A 30 10.33 -26.33 -3.15
C PRO A 30 9.53 -26.97 -2.01
N TYR A 31 8.49 -27.76 -2.35
CA TYR A 31 7.65 -28.51 -1.42
C TYR A 31 7.30 -29.89 -1.97
N PHE A 32 6.85 -30.81 -1.11
CA PHE A 32 6.35 -32.11 -1.56
C PHE A 32 5.10 -31.98 -2.45
N GLY A 33 4.29 -30.92 -2.23
CA GLY A 33 3.18 -30.50 -3.10
C GLY A 33 3.57 -29.81 -4.41
N GLY A 34 4.86 -29.70 -4.75
CA GLY A 34 5.33 -28.97 -5.93
C GLY A 34 5.61 -27.51 -5.58
N GLU A 35 4.93 -26.59 -6.26
CA GLU A 35 5.06 -25.13 -6.03
C GLU A 35 4.31 -24.65 -4.78
N THR A 36 3.47 -25.50 -4.18
CA THR A 36 2.66 -25.17 -3.01
C THR A 36 2.79 -26.23 -1.92
N LEU A 37 2.42 -25.88 -0.69
CA LEU A 37 2.41 -26.82 0.43
C LEU A 37 1.48 -28.01 0.15
N GLY A 38 2.00 -29.21 0.25
CA GLY A 38 1.26 -30.46 0.22
C GLY A 38 1.06 -31.05 1.62
N PHE A 39 0.28 -32.12 1.68
CA PHE A 39 0.00 -32.82 2.93
C PHE A 39 1.28 -33.36 3.61
N VAL A 40 2.22 -33.89 2.82
CA VAL A 40 3.49 -34.41 3.33
C VAL A 40 4.32 -33.31 3.99
N ASP A 41 4.29 -32.10 3.46
CA ASP A 41 5.01 -30.97 4.05
C ASP A 41 4.51 -30.69 5.49
N VAL A 42 3.19 -30.64 5.66
CA VAL A 42 2.53 -30.39 6.95
C VAL A 42 2.74 -31.55 7.92
N ALA A 43 2.72 -32.79 7.42
CA ALA A 43 2.92 -33.98 8.25
C ALA A 43 4.38 -34.14 8.71
N LEU A 44 5.34 -33.73 7.88
CA LEU A 44 6.76 -33.95 8.14
C LEU A 44 7.39 -32.83 8.96
N ILE A 45 6.95 -31.57 8.81
CA ILE A 45 7.62 -30.44 9.48
C ILE A 45 7.66 -30.53 11.02
N PRO A 46 6.67 -31.11 11.74
CA PRO A 46 6.75 -31.27 13.19
C PRO A 46 7.90 -32.17 13.65
N PHE A 47 8.44 -33.00 12.74
CA PHE A 47 9.60 -33.84 13.00
C PHE A 47 10.94 -33.12 12.81
N TYR A 48 10.98 -31.95 12.16
CA TYR A 48 12.22 -31.21 11.93
C TYR A 48 13.00 -30.88 13.21
N PRO A 49 12.40 -30.42 14.33
CA PRO A 49 13.12 -30.22 15.58
C PRO A 49 13.82 -31.49 16.11
N TRP A 50 13.29 -32.67 15.75
CA TRP A 50 13.86 -33.96 16.13
C TRP A 50 15.06 -34.37 15.27
N PHE A 51 15.36 -33.68 14.17
CA PHE A 51 16.50 -34.01 13.31
C PHE A 51 17.80 -33.96 14.10
N SER A 52 17.99 -32.97 14.96
CA SER A 52 19.17 -32.88 15.84
C SER A 52 19.32 -34.08 16.78
N ALA A 53 18.20 -34.62 17.29
CA ALA A 53 18.22 -35.82 18.12
C ALA A 53 18.56 -37.07 17.30
N PHE A 54 18.06 -37.16 16.06
CA PHE A 54 18.40 -38.25 15.14
C PHE A 54 19.87 -38.21 14.72
N GLU A 55 20.42 -37.04 14.43
CA GLU A 55 21.84 -36.84 14.12
C GLU A 55 22.73 -37.27 15.29
N HIS A 56 22.39 -36.85 16.51
CA HIS A 56 23.15 -37.17 17.71
C HIS A 56 23.08 -38.66 18.06
N CYS A 57 21.89 -39.25 18.09
CA CYS A 57 21.70 -40.66 18.44
C CYS A 57 22.18 -41.61 17.34
N GLY A 58 22.04 -41.20 16.08
CA GLY A 58 22.42 -41.99 14.91
C GLY A 58 23.88 -41.80 14.49
N ASN A 59 24.59 -40.79 14.99
CA ASN A 59 25.95 -40.46 14.57
C ASN A 59 26.05 -40.29 13.04
N PHE A 60 25.27 -39.37 12.50
CA PHE A 60 25.29 -38.90 11.10
C PHE A 60 24.78 -37.46 11.04
N LEU A 61 24.95 -36.78 9.90
CA LEU A 61 24.46 -35.41 9.70
C LEU A 61 23.41 -35.38 8.59
N MET A 62 22.21 -34.88 8.89
CA MET A 62 21.11 -34.79 7.92
C MET A 62 21.46 -33.88 6.75
N VAL A 63 22.23 -32.82 6.98
CA VAL A 63 22.66 -31.91 5.91
C VAL A 63 23.61 -32.57 4.90
N GLU A 64 24.37 -33.59 5.34
CA GLU A 64 25.27 -34.33 4.46
C GLU A 64 24.53 -35.46 3.71
N GLU A 65 23.59 -36.13 4.38
CA GLU A 65 22.88 -37.28 3.84
C GLU A 65 21.63 -36.91 3.03
N CYS A 66 20.92 -35.85 3.42
CA CYS A 66 19.64 -35.40 2.87
C CYS A 66 19.58 -33.85 2.81
N PRO A 67 20.46 -33.20 2.02
CA PRO A 67 20.59 -31.75 1.99
C PRO A 67 19.32 -31.01 1.57
N ARG A 68 18.53 -31.58 0.64
CA ARG A 68 17.31 -30.90 0.14
C ARG A 68 16.20 -30.97 1.16
N LEU A 69 16.11 -32.04 1.94
CA LEU A 69 15.16 -32.15 3.03
C LEU A 69 15.47 -31.13 4.13
N VAL A 70 16.74 -30.91 4.45
CA VAL A 70 17.14 -29.84 5.39
C VAL A 70 16.82 -28.46 4.82
N ALA A 71 17.13 -28.21 3.55
CA ALA A 71 16.80 -26.95 2.88
C ALA A 71 15.28 -26.70 2.82
N TRP A 72 14.49 -27.73 2.53
CA TRP A 72 13.04 -27.70 2.54
C TRP A 72 12.50 -27.27 3.90
N ALA A 73 12.97 -27.87 5.00
CA ALA A 73 12.49 -27.52 6.33
C ALA A 73 12.83 -26.06 6.71
N HIS A 74 14.04 -25.59 6.37
CA HIS A 74 14.41 -24.18 6.54
C HIS A 74 13.51 -23.24 5.74
N ASN A 75 13.23 -23.57 4.47
CA ASN A 75 12.33 -22.79 3.62
C ASN A 75 10.91 -22.78 4.18
N PHE A 76 10.39 -23.94 4.60
CA PHE A 76 9.07 -24.06 5.20
C PHE A 76 8.95 -23.18 6.44
N LEU A 77 9.90 -23.26 7.38
CA LEU A 77 9.86 -22.47 8.61
C LEU A 77 10.00 -20.97 8.36
N SER A 78 10.85 -20.58 7.41
CA SER A 78 11.00 -19.18 7.01
C SER A 78 9.70 -18.64 6.40
N ASN A 79 9.04 -19.40 5.54
CA ASN A 79 7.78 -19.01 4.91
C ASN A 79 6.61 -19.04 5.88
N LEU A 80 6.56 -20.01 6.79
CA LEU A 80 5.58 -20.04 7.88
C LEU A 80 5.75 -18.84 8.80
N GLN A 81 6.98 -18.42 9.11
CA GLN A 81 7.23 -17.24 9.93
C GLN A 81 6.80 -15.95 9.23
N ILE A 82 6.94 -15.85 7.91
CA ILE A 82 6.40 -14.76 7.09
C ILE A 82 4.87 -14.77 7.11
N GLN A 83 4.23 -15.93 6.95
CA GLN A 83 2.76 -16.05 7.01
C GLN A 83 2.19 -15.77 8.41
N MET A 84 2.85 -16.25 9.47
CA MET A 84 2.44 -16.06 10.86
C MET A 84 2.64 -14.62 11.34
N ALA A 85 3.54 -13.85 10.72
CA ALA A 85 3.77 -12.45 11.08
C ALA A 85 2.69 -11.49 10.54
N GLY A 86 1.85 -11.93 9.60
CA GLY A 86 0.93 -11.05 8.86
C GLY A 86 1.68 -10.00 8.02
N GLU A 87 1.04 -9.44 7.00
CA GLU A 87 1.60 -8.27 6.32
C GLU A 87 1.55 -7.08 7.29
N LYS A 88 2.71 -6.56 7.70
CA LYS A 88 2.77 -5.39 8.56
C LYS A 88 2.77 -4.14 7.71
N ILE A 89 1.66 -3.42 7.75
CA ILE A 89 1.46 -2.19 7.00
C ILE A 89 1.26 -1.05 8.00
N THR A 90 2.12 -0.02 7.90
CA THR A 90 2.00 1.21 8.69
C THR A 90 1.92 2.40 7.74
N LEU A 91 0.99 3.34 7.97
CA LEU A 91 0.90 4.60 7.24
C LEU A 91 1.26 5.77 8.15
N LEU A 92 2.33 6.49 7.79
CA LEU A 92 2.67 7.78 8.40
C LEU A 92 1.95 8.88 7.63
N ASP A 93 1.04 9.61 8.27
CA ASP A 93 0.21 10.62 7.61
C ASP A 93 -0.31 11.66 8.61
N THR A 94 -1.00 12.70 8.12
CA THR A 94 -1.81 13.59 8.96
C THR A 94 -3.24 13.69 8.44
N TRP A 95 -4.21 13.80 9.33
CA TRP A 95 -5.63 13.63 9.02
C TRP A 95 -6.14 14.55 7.89
N ILE A 96 -5.59 15.77 7.79
CA ILE A 96 -5.99 16.81 6.83
C ILE A 96 -5.25 16.74 5.49
N SER A 97 -4.21 15.90 5.37
CA SER A 97 -3.38 15.81 4.17
C SER A 97 -4.15 15.19 3.00
N PRO A 98 -4.36 15.91 1.88
CA PRO A 98 -5.04 15.34 0.72
C PRO A 98 -4.20 14.21 0.11
N PHE A 99 -2.86 14.34 0.14
CA PHE A 99 -1.94 13.29 -0.31
C PHE A 99 -2.07 12.01 0.52
N GLY A 100 -2.27 12.19 1.82
CA GLY A 100 -2.56 11.11 2.76
C GLY A 100 -3.88 10.40 2.52
N ASN A 101 -4.94 11.18 2.31
CA ASN A 101 -6.26 10.64 1.97
C ASN A 101 -6.20 9.76 0.72
N ARG A 102 -5.38 10.07 -0.30
CA ARG A 102 -5.19 9.19 -1.48
C ARG A 102 -4.84 7.77 -1.08
N VAL A 103 -3.86 7.63 -0.17
CA VAL A 103 -3.36 6.34 0.30
C VAL A 103 -4.41 5.63 1.13
N ARG A 104 -5.09 6.36 2.03
CA ARG A 104 -6.18 5.81 2.85
C ARG A 104 -7.34 5.28 1.99
N ILE A 105 -7.75 6.03 0.97
CA ILE A 105 -8.78 5.62 0.01
C ILE A 105 -8.33 4.39 -0.76
N ALA A 106 -7.09 4.34 -1.24
CA ALA A 106 -6.57 3.19 -1.97
C ALA A 106 -6.53 1.93 -1.10
N LEU A 107 -6.04 2.02 0.14
CA LEU A 107 -6.03 0.90 1.09
C LEU A 107 -7.45 0.43 1.41
N ALA A 108 -8.38 1.36 1.66
CA ALA A 108 -9.78 1.04 1.93
C ALA A 108 -10.50 0.42 0.71
N GLN A 109 -10.20 0.89 -0.50
CA GLN A 109 -10.75 0.33 -1.74
C GLN A 109 -10.30 -1.12 -1.97
N LYS A 110 -9.13 -1.49 -1.43
CA LYS A 110 -8.55 -2.83 -1.48
C LYS A 110 -8.85 -3.68 -0.24
N GLY A 111 -9.58 -3.14 0.75
CA GLY A 111 -9.88 -3.84 2.00
C GLY A 111 -8.65 -4.13 2.88
N ILE A 112 -7.59 -3.33 2.75
CA ILE A 112 -6.31 -3.56 3.44
C ILE A 112 -6.30 -2.85 4.80
N GLU A 113 -6.13 -3.64 5.86
CA GLU A 113 -5.92 -3.13 7.21
C GLU A 113 -4.49 -2.63 7.40
N TYR A 114 -4.33 -1.57 8.18
CA TYR A 114 -3.02 -0.96 8.43
C TYR A 114 -3.00 -0.18 9.75
N GLU A 115 -1.81 -0.01 10.32
CA GLU A 115 -1.56 0.87 11.46
C GLU A 115 -1.42 2.33 10.98
N TYR A 116 -2.34 3.20 11.36
CA TYR A 116 -2.23 4.64 11.09
C TYR A 116 -1.40 5.33 12.19
N LYS A 117 -0.39 6.12 11.81
CA LYS A 117 0.38 6.97 12.72
C LYS A 117 0.28 8.43 12.31
N GLU A 118 -0.39 9.21 13.16
CA GLU A 118 -0.50 10.65 13.00
C GLU A 118 0.86 11.33 13.17
N GLU A 119 1.28 12.11 12.17
CA GLU A 119 2.51 12.89 12.18
C GLU A 119 2.23 14.37 12.46
N ASN A 120 3.07 14.97 13.31
CA ASN A 120 3.10 16.41 13.51
C ASN A 120 4.08 17.05 12.52
N LEU A 121 3.59 17.81 11.53
CA LEU A 121 4.46 18.42 10.53
C LEU A 121 5.33 19.58 11.06
N GLY A 122 5.00 20.12 12.24
CA GLY A 122 5.81 21.09 12.95
C GLY A 122 6.95 20.46 13.76
N ASP A 123 6.82 19.18 14.13
CA ASP A 123 7.78 18.41 14.90
C ASP A 123 7.79 16.95 14.41
N LYS A 124 8.54 16.72 13.32
CA LYS A 124 8.53 15.47 12.56
C LYS A 124 9.14 14.33 13.36
N SER A 125 8.48 13.17 13.39
CA SER A 125 8.97 12.03 14.17
C SER A 125 10.32 11.50 13.65
N PRO A 126 11.16 10.90 14.52
CA PRO A 126 12.37 10.19 14.08
C PRO A 126 12.07 9.09 13.06
N LEU A 127 10.91 8.44 13.18
CA LEU A 127 10.48 7.39 12.25
C LEU A 127 10.24 7.96 10.85
N LEU A 128 9.56 9.11 10.73
CA LEU A 128 9.38 9.79 9.44
C LEU A 128 10.71 10.19 8.81
N LEU A 129 11.62 10.75 9.61
CA LEU A 129 12.95 11.15 9.13
C LEU A 129 13.80 9.96 8.68
N GLN A 130 13.64 8.81 9.33
CA GLN A 130 14.31 7.56 8.95
C GLN A 130 13.70 6.95 7.68
N MET A 131 12.37 6.96 7.56
CA MET A 131 11.65 6.27 6.48
C MET A 131 11.56 7.10 5.19
N ASN A 132 11.64 8.42 5.28
CA ASN A 132 11.75 9.33 4.13
C ASN A 132 12.87 10.36 4.35
N PRO A 133 14.16 9.94 4.30
CA PRO A 133 15.28 10.83 4.60
C PRO A 133 15.48 11.93 3.55
N VAL A 134 15.03 11.69 2.31
CA VAL A 134 15.20 12.61 1.18
C VAL A 134 14.26 13.81 1.29
N LYS A 135 12.95 13.57 1.38
CA LYS A 135 11.94 14.64 1.37
C LYS A 135 11.39 14.95 2.75
N LYS A 136 11.46 14.00 3.69
CA LYS A 136 10.95 14.16 5.06
C LYS A 136 9.47 14.57 5.05
N GLN A 137 8.69 13.99 4.14
CA GLN A 137 7.30 14.33 3.87
C GLN A 137 6.41 13.10 4.06
N ILE A 138 5.15 13.36 4.42
CA ILE A 138 4.06 12.39 4.40
C ILE A 138 3.31 12.45 3.05
N PRO A 139 2.53 11.43 2.68
CA PRO A 139 2.45 10.11 3.33
C PRO A 139 3.69 9.24 3.12
N VAL A 140 3.92 8.32 4.04
CA VAL A 140 4.87 7.20 3.87
C VAL A 140 4.17 5.90 4.24
N LEU A 141 4.12 4.96 3.29
CA LEU A 141 3.63 3.61 3.54
C LEU A 141 4.83 2.71 3.87
N ILE A 142 4.81 2.05 5.02
CA ILE A 142 5.84 1.10 5.43
C ILE A 142 5.22 -0.29 5.31
N HIS A 143 5.64 -1.04 4.29
CA HIS A 143 5.20 -2.41 4.07
C HIS A 143 6.35 -3.37 4.42
N ASN A 144 6.16 -4.18 5.47
CA ASN A 144 7.16 -5.13 5.97
C ASN A 144 8.54 -4.48 6.22
N GLY A 145 8.50 -3.29 6.85
CA GLY A 145 9.68 -2.50 7.19
C GLY A 145 10.31 -1.73 6.02
N LYS A 146 9.76 -1.83 4.81
CA LYS A 146 10.26 -1.12 3.62
C LYS A 146 9.38 0.11 3.33
N PRO A 147 9.96 1.32 3.28
CA PRO A 147 9.17 2.52 3.01
C PRO A 147 8.89 2.70 1.51
N VAL A 148 7.68 3.15 1.21
CA VAL A 148 7.24 3.67 -0.09
C VAL A 148 6.80 5.11 0.14
N CYS A 149 7.38 6.05 -0.61
CA CYS A 149 7.15 7.48 -0.48
C CYS A 149 6.41 8.01 -1.71
N GLU A 150 5.86 9.24 -1.61
CA GLU A 150 5.03 9.91 -2.62
C GLU A 150 3.65 9.29 -2.79
N SER A 151 2.59 10.06 -2.52
CA SER A 151 1.21 9.55 -2.53
C SER A 151 0.82 8.78 -3.80
N LEU A 152 1.11 9.31 -5.00
CA LEU A 152 0.77 8.63 -6.27
C LEU A 152 1.64 7.40 -6.56
N VAL A 153 2.87 7.36 -6.04
CA VAL A 153 3.73 6.16 -6.13
C VAL A 153 3.22 5.10 -5.14
N ILE A 154 2.82 5.50 -3.94
CA ILE A 154 2.21 4.63 -2.94
C ILE A 154 0.90 4.03 -3.47
N VAL A 155 0.03 4.83 -4.10
CA VAL A 155 -1.22 4.32 -4.69
C VAL A 155 -0.94 3.32 -5.81
N GLN A 156 0.08 3.58 -6.67
CA GLN A 156 0.52 2.61 -7.68
C GLN A 156 1.02 1.32 -7.05
N TYR A 157 1.87 1.43 -6.02
CA TYR A 157 2.38 0.28 -5.29
C TYR A 157 1.25 -0.56 -4.68
N ILE A 158 0.26 0.08 -4.07
CA ILE A 158 -0.93 -0.60 -3.53
C ILE A 158 -1.66 -1.36 -4.63
N ASP A 159 -1.87 -0.72 -5.79
CA ASP A 159 -2.60 -1.34 -6.90
C ASP A 159 -1.82 -2.51 -7.54
N GLU A 160 -0.49 -2.46 -7.54
CA GLU A 160 0.38 -3.51 -8.07
C GLU A 160 0.50 -4.71 -7.12
N VAL A 161 0.61 -4.48 -5.80
CA VAL A 161 0.73 -5.53 -4.78
C VAL A 161 -0.61 -6.22 -4.52
N TRP A 162 -1.68 -5.46 -4.31
CA TRP A 162 -3.02 -5.98 -4.04
C TRP A 162 -3.90 -5.85 -5.30
N ASN A 163 -3.55 -6.60 -6.34
CA ASN A 163 -4.11 -6.49 -7.69
C ASN A 163 -5.36 -7.36 -7.96
N GLN A 164 -5.84 -8.12 -6.97
CA GLN A 164 -6.88 -9.13 -7.20
C GLN A 164 -8.28 -8.54 -7.43
N GLU A 165 -8.58 -7.41 -6.80
CA GLU A 165 -9.89 -6.75 -6.89
C GLU A 165 -9.75 -5.23 -7.07
N SER A 166 -10.75 -4.63 -7.72
CA SER A 166 -10.87 -3.18 -7.91
C SER A 166 -9.57 -2.51 -8.42
N PRO A 167 -9.10 -2.81 -9.65
CA PRO A 167 -7.91 -2.17 -10.19
C PRO A 167 -8.12 -0.66 -10.32
N LEU A 168 -7.20 0.13 -9.78
CA LEU A 168 -7.23 1.59 -9.90
C LEU A 168 -6.65 2.04 -11.24
N LEU A 169 -5.65 1.32 -11.75
CA LEU A 169 -5.04 1.58 -13.04
C LEU A 169 -5.59 0.64 -14.13
N PRO A 170 -5.86 1.15 -15.33
CA PRO A 170 -6.23 0.32 -16.47
C PRO A 170 -5.12 -0.69 -16.82
N SER A 171 -5.53 -1.88 -17.27
CA SER A 171 -4.61 -2.90 -17.81
C SER A 171 -4.05 -2.51 -19.18
N ASP A 172 -4.82 -1.78 -19.99
CA ASP A 172 -4.37 -1.22 -21.26
C ASP A 172 -3.23 -0.20 -21.04
N PRO A 173 -2.07 -0.36 -21.70
CA PRO A 173 -0.93 0.54 -21.50
C PRO A 173 -1.21 2.00 -21.84
N HIS A 174 -2.00 2.27 -22.87
CA HIS A 174 -2.30 3.64 -23.29
C HIS A 174 -3.22 4.32 -22.27
N GLN A 175 -4.31 3.66 -21.87
CA GLN A 175 -5.21 4.17 -20.83
C GLN A 175 -4.49 4.34 -19.48
N ARG A 176 -3.57 3.43 -19.12
CA ARG A 176 -2.74 3.58 -17.93
C ARG A 176 -1.83 4.80 -18.00
N ALA A 177 -1.26 5.10 -19.17
CA ALA A 177 -0.49 6.32 -19.38
C ALA A 177 -1.36 7.58 -19.26
N GLN A 178 -2.58 7.56 -19.80
CA GLN A 178 -3.55 8.66 -19.66
C GLN A 178 -3.94 8.89 -18.19
N ALA A 179 -4.21 7.83 -17.43
CA ALA A 179 -4.51 7.94 -16.01
C ALA A 179 -3.35 8.57 -15.22
N ARG A 180 -2.11 8.17 -15.51
CA ARG A 180 -0.91 8.77 -14.90
C ARG A 180 -0.73 10.23 -15.28
N PHE A 181 -0.98 10.59 -16.54
CA PHE A 181 -0.93 11.98 -17.01
C PHE A 181 -1.90 12.87 -16.24
N TRP A 182 -3.16 12.44 -16.12
CA TRP A 182 -4.17 13.23 -15.40
C TRP A 182 -3.93 13.30 -13.90
N ALA A 183 -3.42 12.24 -13.27
CA ALA A 183 -3.03 12.30 -11.86
C ALA A 183 -1.85 13.29 -11.62
N ASP A 184 -0.86 13.31 -12.51
CA ASP A 184 0.23 14.29 -12.49
C ASP A 184 -0.27 15.72 -12.74
N PHE A 185 -1.25 15.89 -13.64
CA PHE A 185 -1.92 17.17 -13.86
C PHE A 185 -2.58 17.70 -12.57
N VAL A 186 -3.24 16.84 -11.79
CA VAL A 186 -3.84 17.23 -10.50
C VAL A 186 -2.79 17.78 -9.54
N ASP A 187 -1.64 17.12 -9.39
CA ASP A 187 -0.56 17.58 -8.51
C ASP A 187 0.04 18.92 -8.99
N LYS A 188 0.29 19.04 -10.28
CA LYS A 188 0.95 20.22 -10.86
C LYS A 188 0.04 21.43 -11.00
N LYS A 189 -1.27 21.22 -11.19
CA LYS A 189 -2.24 22.28 -11.44
C LYS A 189 -3.13 22.51 -10.24
N VAL A 190 -3.97 21.55 -9.87
CA VAL A 190 -5.01 21.77 -8.84
C VAL A 190 -4.39 22.14 -7.49
N TYR A 191 -3.46 21.34 -6.98
CA TYR A 191 -2.83 21.63 -5.70
C TYR A 191 -1.98 22.91 -5.74
N SER A 192 -1.08 23.01 -6.72
CA SER A 192 -0.15 24.14 -6.83
C SER A 192 -0.89 25.48 -6.98
N LEU A 193 -1.86 25.56 -7.91
CA LEU A 193 -2.61 26.78 -8.16
C LEU A 193 -3.57 27.11 -7.00
N GLY A 194 -4.19 26.10 -6.38
CA GLY A 194 -5.02 26.31 -5.19
C GLY A 194 -4.22 26.88 -4.01
N MET A 195 -3.00 26.40 -3.81
CA MET A 195 -2.09 26.99 -2.82
C MET A 195 -1.72 28.43 -3.18
N GLN A 196 -1.31 28.70 -4.43
CA GLN A 196 -0.95 30.05 -4.89
C GLN A 196 -2.11 31.05 -4.77
N LEU A 197 -3.32 30.61 -5.10
CA LEU A 197 -4.56 31.37 -4.94
C LEU A 197 -4.73 31.87 -3.50
N CYS A 198 -4.44 31.00 -2.53
CA CYS A 198 -4.63 31.31 -1.11
C CYS A 198 -3.42 31.99 -0.43
N THR A 199 -2.24 32.05 -1.04
CA THR A 199 -1.03 32.56 -0.37
C THR A 199 -0.30 33.71 -1.06
N SER A 200 -0.49 33.95 -2.35
CA SER A 200 0.31 34.97 -3.06
C SER A 200 -0.43 35.67 -4.20
N THR A 201 -0.63 34.99 -5.33
CA THR A 201 -1.03 35.56 -6.63
C THR A 201 -2.46 35.20 -6.97
N GLY A 202 -3.41 35.79 -6.22
CA GLY A 202 -4.82 35.40 -6.24
C GLY A 202 -5.45 35.34 -7.65
N GLU A 203 -5.38 36.40 -8.44
CA GLU A 203 -6.20 36.49 -9.66
C GLU A 203 -5.69 35.63 -10.83
N ALA A 204 -4.38 35.62 -11.07
CA ALA A 204 -3.79 34.78 -12.13
C ALA A 204 -3.93 33.29 -11.80
N ALA A 205 -3.66 32.91 -10.54
CA ALA A 205 -3.81 31.54 -10.09
C ALA A 205 -5.28 31.09 -10.12
N LYS A 206 -6.22 31.99 -9.76
CA LYS A 206 -7.67 31.73 -9.88
C LYS A 206 -8.04 31.37 -11.31
N LYS A 207 -7.68 32.22 -12.28
CA LYS A 207 -8.02 31.99 -13.69
C LYS A 207 -7.49 30.64 -14.18
N GLU A 208 -6.21 30.36 -13.94
CA GLU A 208 -5.59 29.11 -14.38
C GLU A 208 -6.15 27.88 -13.65
N LEU A 209 -6.54 28.02 -12.38
CA LEU A 209 -7.18 26.95 -11.62
C LEU A 209 -8.57 26.61 -12.20
N LEU A 210 -9.38 27.63 -12.51
CA LEU A 210 -10.69 27.44 -13.14
C LEU A 210 -10.56 26.81 -14.54
N GLU A 211 -9.57 27.22 -15.33
CA GLU A 211 -9.26 26.58 -16.61
C GLU A 211 -8.84 25.10 -16.42
N SER A 212 -8.08 24.81 -15.37
CA SER A 212 -7.67 23.44 -15.03
C SER A 212 -8.86 22.55 -14.63
N PHE A 213 -9.83 23.09 -13.90
CA PHE A 213 -11.08 22.38 -13.60
C PHE A 213 -11.92 22.11 -14.85
N LYS A 214 -11.99 23.06 -15.79
CA LYS A 214 -12.67 22.86 -17.08
C LYS A 214 -12.01 21.76 -17.92
N LEU A 215 -10.69 21.67 -17.90
CA LEU A 215 -9.96 20.57 -18.56
C LEU A 215 -10.29 19.21 -17.92
N LEU A 216 -10.34 19.15 -16.58
CA LEU A 216 -10.72 17.94 -15.86
C LEU A 216 -12.18 17.54 -16.14
N GLU A 217 -13.11 18.49 -16.25
CA GLU A 217 -14.48 18.20 -16.68
C GLU A 217 -14.54 17.67 -18.12
N GLY A 218 -13.69 18.21 -19.01
CA GLY A 218 -13.57 17.73 -20.39
C GLY A 218 -13.13 16.27 -20.44
N GLU A 219 -12.13 15.91 -19.64
CA GLU A 219 -11.69 14.53 -19.49
C GLU A 219 -12.77 13.64 -18.87
N LEU A 220 -13.38 14.06 -17.75
CA LEU A 220 -14.45 13.31 -17.10
C LEU A 220 -15.59 13.01 -18.08
N GLY A 221 -15.95 14.00 -18.90
CA GLY A 221 -16.95 13.85 -19.94
C GLY A 221 -18.33 13.56 -19.34
N GLN A 222 -18.84 12.36 -19.59
CA GLN A 222 -20.10 11.83 -19.02
C GLN A 222 -19.87 10.60 -18.14
N LYS A 223 -18.61 10.25 -17.87
CA LYS A 223 -18.27 9.09 -17.05
C LYS A 223 -18.63 9.37 -15.58
N PRO A 224 -19.16 8.40 -14.82
CA PRO A 224 -19.42 8.61 -13.39
C PRO A 224 -18.13 8.75 -12.58
N TYR A 225 -17.03 8.17 -13.07
CA TYR A 225 -15.68 8.28 -12.52
C TYR A 225 -14.67 8.49 -13.66
N PHE A 226 -13.49 9.04 -13.37
CA PHE A 226 -12.39 9.08 -14.33
C PHE A 226 -11.94 7.66 -14.73
N GLY A 227 -12.06 6.69 -13.82
CA GLY A 227 -11.90 5.26 -14.09
C GLY A 227 -13.00 4.61 -14.94
N GLY A 228 -13.99 5.36 -15.43
CA GLY A 228 -15.15 4.83 -16.14
C GLY A 228 -16.29 4.50 -15.16
N GLU A 229 -16.68 3.23 -15.09
CA GLU A 229 -17.78 2.77 -14.22
C GLU A 229 -17.37 2.58 -12.75
N THR A 230 -16.07 2.54 -12.47
CA THR A 230 -15.50 2.33 -11.14
C THR A 230 -14.50 3.41 -10.77
N LEU A 231 -14.26 3.58 -9.48
CA LEU A 231 -13.24 4.50 -8.97
C LEU A 231 -11.86 4.10 -9.53
N GLY A 232 -11.18 5.03 -10.20
CA GLY A 232 -9.87 4.82 -10.79
C GLY A 232 -8.76 5.68 -10.15
N PHE A 233 -7.57 5.57 -10.72
CA PHE A 233 -6.37 6.24 -10.24
C PHE A 233 -6.49 7.76 -10.20
N VAL A 234 -7.10 8.37 -11.23
CA VAL A 234 -7.33 9.82 -11.29
C VAL A 234 -8.37 10.26 -10.26
N ASP A 235 -9.39 9.43 -10.02
CA ASP A 235 -10.38 9.71 -9.00
C ASP A 235 -9.74 9.76 -7.61
N VAL A 236 -8.94 8.74 -7.27
CA VAL A 236 -8.16 8.70 -6.03
C VAL A 236 -7.20 9.88 -5.93
N ALA A 237 -6.60 10.30 -7.06
CA ALA A 237 -5.71 11.46 -7.08
C ALA A 237 -6.43 12.78 -6.78
N LEU A 238 -7.65 12.98 -7.27
CA LEU A 238 -8.37 14.26 -7.21
C LEU A 238 -9.31 14.38 -6.01
N ILE A 239 -10.02 13.31 -5.61
CA ILE A 239 -11.12 13.41 -4.64
C ILE A 239 -10.69 13.95 -3.27
N PRO A 240 -9.46 13.71 -2.78
CA PRO A 240 -8.99 14.36 -1.55
C PRO A 240 -9.02 15.88 -1.55
N PHE A 241 -8.85 16.50 -2.71
CA PHE A 241 -8.88 17.96 -2.83
C PHE A 241 -10.29 18.54 -2.75
N TYR A 242 -11.35 17.72 -2.81
CA TYR A 242 -12.71 18.20 -2.62
C TYR A 242 -12.91 18.85 -1.25
N ALA A 243 -12.28 18.32 -0.20
CA ALA A 243 -12.27 18.95 1.13
C ALA A 243 -11.54 20.31 1.16
N TRP A 244 -10.67 20.57 0.18
CA TRP A 244 -9.94 21.81 0.02
C TRP A 244 -10.65 22.81 -0.90
N PHE A 245 -11.62 22.37 -1.70
CA PHE A 245 -12.35 23.25 -2.61
C PHE A 245 -13.06 24.37 -1.85
N SER A 246 -13.65 24.10 -0.70
CA SER A 246 -14.29 25.13 0.14
C SER A 246 -13.31 26.22 0.57
N ALA A 247 -12.06 25.87 0.86
CA ALA A 247 -11.01 26.83 1.16
C ALA A 247 -10.63 27.64 -0.09
N PHE A 248 -10.54 27.00 -1.27
CA PHE A 248 -10.25 27.69 -2.52
C PHE A 248 -11.38 28.64 -2.95
N GLU A 249 -12.65 28.22 -2.83
CA GLU A 249 -13.83 29.04 -3.05
C GLU A 249 -13.80 30.29 -2.15
N HIS A 250 -13.46 30.11 -0.86
CA HIS A 250 -13.33 31.21 0.09
C HIS A 250 -12.17 32.16 -0.26
N CYS A 251 -10.98 31.64 -0.57
CA CYS A 251 -9.83 32.47 -0.96
C CYS A 251 -10.06 33.21 -2.28
N GLY A 252 -10.65 32.52 -3.26
CA GLY A 252 -10.78 32.99 -4.63
C GLY A 252 -12.08 33.68 -4.95
N ASN A 253 -13.05 33.70 -4.03
CA ASN A 253 -14.38 34.27 -4.22
C ASN A 253 -15.04 33.76 -5.51
N PHE A 254 -15.26 32.46 -5.59
CA PHE A 254 -16.00 31.77 -6.65
C PHE A 254 -16.71 30.54 -6.07
N LEU A 255 -17.61 29.93 -6.86
CA LEU A 255 -18.31 28.70 -6.47
C LEU A 255 -18.02 27.60 -7.50
N MET A 256 -17.50 26.47 -7.04
CA MET A 256 -17.23 25.29 -7.89
C MET A 256 -18.52 24.76 -8.53
N ALA A 257 -19.65 24.89 -7.85
CA ALA A 257 -20.95 24.50 -8.39
C ALA A 257 -21.36 25.30 -9.64
N GLU A 258 -20.88 26.55 -9.77
CA GLU A 258 -21.14 27.39 -10.94
C GLU A 258 -20.06 27.20 -12.02
N GLU A 259 -18.79 27.11 -11.60
CA GLU A 259 -17.65 27.06 -12.50
C GLU A 259 -17.39 25.66 -13.09
N SER A 260 -17.71 24.60 -12.35
CA SER A 260 -17.45 23.20 -12.71
C SER A 260 -18.47 22.24 -12.07
N PRO A 261 -19.76 22.34 -12.44
CA PRO A 261 -20.85 21.56 -11.84
C PRO A 261 -20.68 20.03 -11.99
N ARG A 262 -20.03 19.54 -13.05
CA ARG A 262 -19.81 18.10 -13.23
C ARG A 262 -18.75 17.57 -12.28
N LEU A 263 -17.74 18.35 -11.95
CA LEU A 263 -16.79 17.96 -10.90
C LEU A 263 -17.47 17.92 -9.52
N VAL A 264 -18.38 18.84 -9.23
CA VAL A 264 -19.17 18.78 -7.99
C VAL A 264 -20.04 17.53 -7.96
N ALA A 265 -20.76 17.23 -9.05
CA ALA A 265 -21.56 16.01 -9.16
C ALA A 265 -20.71 14.73 -9.04
N TRP A 266 -19.54 14.70 -9.67
CA TRP A 266 -18.56 13.62 -9.54
C TRP A 266 -18.08 13.45 -8.10
N ALA A 267 -17.80 14.53 -7.38
CA ALA A 267 -17.38 14.44 -5.99
C ALA A 267 -18.47 13.83 -5.11
N HIS A 268 -19.72 14.23 -5.30
CA HIS A 268 -20.86 13.59 -4.63
C HIS A 268 -20.96 12.11 -4.97
N LYS A 269 -20.75 11.73 -6.24
CA LYS A 269 -20.75 10.33 -6.68
C LYS A 269 -19.62 9.51 -6.05
N CYS A 270 -18.46 10.11 -5.83
CA CYS A 270 -17.35 9.49 -5.10
C CYS A 270 -17.68 9.30 -3.61
N LEU A 271 -18.35 10.27 -2.98
CA LEU A 271 -18.75 10.21 -1.57
C LEU A 271 -19.78 9.09 -1.25
N GLU A 272 -20.49 8.58 -2.26
CA GLU A 272 -21.33 7.39 -2.09
C GLU A 272 -20.53 6.11 -1.77
N LYS A 273 -19.22 6.08 -2.06
CA LYS A 273 -18.35 4.95 -1.72
C LYS A 273 -17.83 5.09 -0.30
N GLU A 274 -18.00 4.04 0.51
CA GLU A 274 -17.47 4.02 1.88
C GLU A 274 -15.95 4.19 1.93
N SER A 275 -15.22 3.66 0.94
CA SER A 275 -13.76 3.82 0.83
C SER A 275 -13.35 5.28 0.69
N VAL A 276 -14.22 6.15 0.17
CA VAL A 276 -13.99 7.59 0.05
C VAL A 276 -14.53 8.33 1.28
N SER A 277 -15.83 8.17 1.59
CA SER A 277 -16.49 8.97 2.64
C SER A 277 -15.91 8.75 4.04
N LYS A 278 -15.45 7.54 4.36
CA LYS A 278 -14.79 7.26 5.65
C LYS A 278 -13.33 7.73 5.73
N ASN A 279 -12.71 8.05 4.59
CA ASN A 279 -11.28 8.38 4.50
C ASN A 279 -11.00 9.82 4.09
N LEU A 280 -12.03 10.63 3.86
CA LEU A 280 -11.92 12.08 3.76
C LEU A 280 -12.12 12.73 5.13
N PRO A 281 -11.50 13.90 5.38
CA PRO A 281 -11.80 14.66 6.58
C PRO A 281 -13.24 15.18 6.53
N ASP A 282 -13.83 15.41 7.71
CA ASP A 282 -15.07 16.18 7.81
C ASP A 282 -14.89 17.55 7.14
N LEU A 283 -15.80 17.91 6.23
CA LEU A 283 -15.64 19.07 5.35
C LEU A 283 -15.64 20.39 6.12
N ASN A 284 -16.44 20.50 7.19
CA ASN A 284 -16.49 21.71 8.02
C ASN A 284 -15.21 21.85 8.85
N LYS A 285 -14.79 20.76 9.50
CA LYS A 285 -13.53 20.73 10.25
C LYS A 285 -12.32 21.00 9.36
N ALA A 286 -12.32 20.46 8.14
CA ALA A 286 -11.28 20.71 7.15
C ALA A 286 -11.25 22.20 6.76
N PHE A 287 -12.42 22.78 6.43
CA PHE A 287 -12.53 24.19 6.10
C PHE A 287 -11.98 25.11 7.21
N ASP A 288 -12.45 24.91 8.45
CA ASP A 288 -12.02 25.72 9.61
C ASP A 288 -10.50 25.67 9.80
N PHE A 289 -9.91 24.47 9.69
CA PHE A 289 -8.47 24.29 9.77
C PHE A 289 -7.74 24.97 8.60
N LEU A 290 -8.19 24.74 7.37
CA LEU A 290 -7.51 25.19 6.16
C LEU A 290 -7.52 26.72 6.04
N VAL A 291 -8.62 27.39 6.37
CA VAL A 291 -8.67 28.86 6.34
C VAL A 291 -7.64 29.47 7.28
N VAL A 292 -7.47 28.91 8.48
CA VAL A 292 -6.45 29.37 9.44
C VAL A 292 -5.04 29.04 8.94
N TYR A 293 -4.83 27.81 8.49
CA TYR A 293 -3.55 27.33 8.00
C TYR A 293 -3.04 28.16 6.82
N LEU A 294 -3.88 28.38 5.80
CA LEU A 294 -3.54 29.11 4.58
C LEU A 294 -3.28 30.59 4.87
N LYS A 295 -4.07 31.22 5.74
CA LYS A 295 -3.79 32.59 6.23
C LYS A 295 -2.43 32.69 6.92
N SER A 296 -2.07 31.70 7.73
CA SER A 296 -0.76 31.67 8.42
C SER A 296 0.43 31.50 7.45
N LYS A 297 0.19 30.96 6.26
CA LYS A 297 1.19 30.81 5.19
C LYS A 297 1.34 32.09 4.39
N ALA A 298 0.23 32.77 4.10
CA ALA A 298 0.24 34.07 3.43
C ALA A 298 1.01 35.14 4.21
N THR A 299 1.00 35.10 5.54
CA THR A 299 1.72 36.08 6.38
C THR A 299 3.21 35.79 6.56
N LYS A 300 3.70 34.63 6.12
CA LYS A 300 5.11 34.21 6.26
C LYS A 300 5.90 34.23 4.94
N GLY A 301 5.24 34.47 3.81
CA GLY A 301 5.86 34.61 2.48
C GLY A 301 6.11 36.07 2.14
#